data_AF-A0A0B8QCQ5-F1
#
_entry.id   AF-A0A0B8QCQ5-F1
#
_cell.length_a   1.000
_cell.length_b   1.000
_cell.length_c   1.000
_cell.angle_alpha   90.00
_cell.angle_beta   90.00
_cell.angle_gamma   90.00
#
_symmetry.space_group_name_H-M   'P 1'
#
loop_
_entity.id
_entity.type
_entity.pdbx_description
1 polymer ?
#
loop_
_entity_poly.entity_id
_entity_poly.type
_entity_poly.pdbx_seq_one_letter_code
_entity_poly.pdbx_strand_id
1 'polypeptide(L)'
;MSKSHALSKVLALATLTLSTFFSATSMAKTYTHSLGEIEIDQVPQRVVVLGQGSLDLLDELGVEPVGLVKPLMPHFLSKYTADQYQSVGTLQEPNFEAIFMLKPDLIMLRVA
;
A
#
# COMPACT_ATOMS: atom_id res chain seq x y z
N MET A 1 -19.13 -21.56 -46.53
CA MET A 1 -19.24 -21.11 -45.12
C MET A 1 -17.87 -20.91 -44.43
N SER A 2 -16.82 -20.51 -45.15
CA SER A 2 -15.43 -20.46 -44.67
C SER A 2 -14.97 -19.05 -44.29
N LYS A 3 -15.62 -18.40 -43.31
CA LYS A 3 -15.21 -17.05 -42.83
C LYS A 3 -15.26 -16.83 -41.31
N SER A 4 -15.85 -17.75 -40.54
CA SER A 4 -16.07 -17.57 -39.09
C SER A 4 -14.85 -17.92 -38.22
N HIS A 5 -13.95 -18.80 -38.65
CA HIS A 5 -12.80 -19.23 -37.85
C HIS A 5 -11.59 -18.29 -37.92
N ALA A 6 -11.54 -17.40 -38.91
CA ALA A 6 -10.45 -16.43 -39.04
C ALA A 6 -10.55 -15.31 -37.97
N LEU A 7 -11.77 -14.90 -37.61
CA LEU A 7 -12.00 -13.79 -36.69
C LEU A 7 -11.66 -14.14 -35.23
N SER A 8 -11.89 -15.38 -34.81
CA SER A 8 -11.55 -15.84 -33.45
C SER A 8 -10.03 -15.96 -33.23
N LYS A 9 -9.27 -16.35 -34.26
CA LYS A 9 -7.81 -16.46 -34.18
C LYS A 9 -7.11 -15.09 -34.18
N VAL A 10 -7.66 -14.10 -34.88
CA VAL A 10 -7.11 -12.72 -34.87
C VAL A 10 -7.33 -12.06 -33.51
N LEU A 11 -8.47 -12.31 -32.86
CA LEU A 11 -8.74 -11.78 -31.52
C LEU A 11 -7.84 -12.41 -30.45
N ALA A 12 -7.57 -13.72 -30.54
CA ALA A 12 -6.65 -14.41 -29.63
C ALA A 12 -5.16 -14.05 -29.87
N LEU A 13 -4.79 -13.71 -31.11
CA LEU A 13 -3.43 -13.28 -31.44
C LEU A 13 -3.17 -11.82 -31.05
N ALA A 14 -4.21 -10.97 -31.05
CA ALA A 14 -4.13 -9.59 -30.57
C ALA A 14 -4.01 -9.47 -29.04
N THR A 15 -4.52 -10.45 -28.28
CA THR A 15 -4.39 -10.47 -26.81
C THR A 15 -3.02 -10.94 -26.32
N LEU A 16 -2.24 -11.66 -27.14
CA LEU A 16 -0.93 -12.17 -26.73
C LEU A 16 0.20 -11.13 -26.89
N THR A 17 0.01 -10.10 -27.70
CA THR A 17 1.04 -9.09 -28.01
C THR A 17 1.03 -7.87 -27.08
N LEU A 18 0.03 -7.72 -26.20
CA LEU A 18 -0.06 -6.55 -25.31
C LEU A 18 0.67 -6.75 -23.97
N SER A 19 1.11 -7.97 -23.66
CA SER A 19 1.71 -8.30 -22.36
C SER A 19 3.19 -7.94 -22.20
N THR A 20 3.85 -7.38 -23.22
CA THR A 20 5.31 -7.19 -23.23
C THR A 20 5.80 -5.77 -22.94
N PHE A 21 4.97 -4.89 -22.35
CA PHE A 21 5.36 -3.50 -22.07
C PHE A 21 5.46 -3.11 -20.59
N PHE A 22 5.62 -4.07 -19.67
CA PHE A 22 5.93 -3.73 -18.27
C PHE A 22 7.39 -4.09 -17.94
N SER A 23 8.33 -3.31 -18.46
CA SER A 23 9.67 -3.25 -17.88
C SER A 23 9.59 -2.34 -16.65
N ALA A 24 9.42 -2.94 -15.48
CA ALA A 24 9.59 -2.25 -14.22
C ALA A 24 11.08 -2.03 -13.99
N THR A 25 11.57 -0.84 -14.33
CA THR A 25 12.89 -0.38 -13.88
C THR A 25 12.79 -0.11 -12.38
N SER A 26 13.01 -1.15 -11.57
CA SER A 26 13.19 -1.00 -10.13
C SER A 26 14.60 -0.45 -9.89
N MET A 27 14.66 0.84 -9.60
CA MET A 27 15.83 1.47 -9.01
C MET A 27 15.47 1.69 -7.55
N ALA A 28 16.08 0.91 -6.66
CA ALA A 28 16.05 1.17 -5.23
C ALA A 28 16.39 2.64 -4.98
N LYS A 29 15.46 3.35 -4.34
CA LYS A 29 15.69 4.74 -3.94
C LYS A 29 15.93 4.77 -2.44
N THR A 30 17.09 5.29 -2.05
CA THR A 30 17.43 5.51 -0.65
C THR A 30 16.79 6.81 -0.16
N TYR A 31 16.15 6.75 1.00
CA TYR A 31 15.52 7.88 1.67
C TYR A 31 16.15 8.06 3.05
N THR A 32 16.64 9.26 3.34
CA THR A 32 17.18 9.61 4.66
C THR A 32 16.08 10.22 5.53
N HIS A 33 15.99 9.77 6.77
CA HIS A 33 15.10 10.29 7.81
C HIS A 33 15.80 10.32 9.17
N SER A 34 15.14 10.83 10.20
CA SER A 34 15.73 11.05 11.53
C SER A 34 16.26 9.80 12.24
N LEU A 35 15.84 8.61 11.81
CA LEU A 35 16.28 7.32 12.39
C LEU A 35 17.34 6.61 11.53
N GLY A 36 17.74 7.19 10.40
CA GLY A 36 18.72 6.60 9.48
C GLY A 36 18.28 6.65 8.03
N GLU A 37 18.62 5.61 7.29
CA GLU A 37 18.32 5.47 5.86
C GLU A 37 17.46 4.23 5.63
N ILE A 38 16.54 4.34 4.67
CA ILE A 38 15.73 3.23 4.18
C ILE A 38 15.84 3.14 2.67
N GLU A 39 16.01 1.92 2.16
CA GLU A 39 15.94 1.63 0.74
C GLU A 39 14.53 1.16 0.38
N ILE A 40 13.95 1.78 -0.64
CA ILE A 40 12.61 1.43 -1.14
C ILE A 40 12.73 1.10 -2.63
N ASP A 41 12.53 -0.18 -2.95
CA ASP A 41 12.75 -0.75 -4.29
C ASP A 41 11.57 -0.57 -5.24
N GLN A 42 10.39 -0.36 -4.65
CA GLN A 42 9.12 -0.25 -5.34
C GLN A 42 8.17 0.64 -4.56
N VAL A 43 7.16 1.19 -5.25
CA VAL A 43 6.10 1.96 -4.59
C VAL A 43 5.39 1.05 -3.57
N PRO A 44 5.39 1.38 -2.27
CA PRO A 44 4.72 0.58 -1.25
C PRO A 44 3.23 0.44 -1.56
N GLN A 45 2.70 -0.77 -1.43
CA GLN A 45 1.30 -1.10 -1.70
C GLN A 45 0.55 -1.46 -0.40
N ARG A 46 1.27 -1.78 0.68
CA ARG A 46 0.71 -2.28 1.94
C ARG A 46 1.30 -1.52 3.12
N VAL A 47 0.74 -0.34 3.37
CA VAL A 47 1.26 0.57 4.40
C VAL A 47 0.55 0.35 5.73
N VAL A 48 1.33 0.18 6.80
CA VAL A 48 0.86 0.25 8.19
C VAL A 48 1.23 1.61 8.79
N VAL A 49 0.30 2.21 9.56
CA VAL A 49 0.49 3.56 10.11
C VAL A 49 0.44 3.56 11.63
N LEU A 50 1.53 4.00 12.24
CA LEU A 50 1.72 4.12 13.69
C LEU A 50 1.73 5.60 14.10
N GLY A 51 0.62 6.28 13.87
CA GLY A 51 0.43 7.66 14.34
C GLY A 51 -0.51 8.49 13.48
N GLN A 52 -1.34 9.31 14.13
CA GLN A 52 -2.43 10.01 13.45
C GLN A 52 -1.99 11.10 12.46
N GLY A 53 -0.79 11.66 12.61
CA GLY A 53 -0.29 12.65 11.63
C GLY A 53 0.29 11.99 10.39
N SER A 54 0.87 10.80 10.51
CA SER A 54 1.22 9.99 9.34
C SER A 54 -0.05 9.51 8.63
N LEU A 55 -1.12 9.22 9.38
CA LEU A 55 -2.42 8.85 8.82
C LEU A 55 -3.08 10.03 8.08
N ASP A 56 -3.04 11.22 8.65
CA ASP A 56 -3.52 12.47 8.04
C ASP A 56 -2.86 12.73 6.68
N LEU A 57 -1.53 12.60 6.62
CA LEU A 57 -0.79 12.73 5.36
C LEU A 57 -1.20 11.68 4.32
N LEU A 58 -1.40 10.42 4.72
CA LEU A 58 -1.88 9.40 3.78
C LEU A 58 -3.30 9.64 3.32
N ASP A 59 -4.16 10.16 4.20
CA ASP A 59 -5.53 10.52 3.87
C ASP A 59 -5.57 11.60 2.78
N GLU A 60 -4.75 12.64 2.94
CA GLU A 60 -4.63 13.72 1.95
C GLU A 60 -4.08 13.22 0.61
N LEU A 61 -3.21 12.20 0.63
CA LEU A 61 -2.68 11.54 -0.56
C LEU A 61 -3.65 10.50 -1.18
N GLY A 62 -4.77 10.19 -0.52
CA GLY A 62 -5.73 9.19 -0.96
C GLY A 62 -5.21 7.75 -0.88
N VAL A 63 -4.26 7.48 0.03
CA VAL A 63 -3.67 6.15 0.24
C VAL A 63 -4.34 5.47 1.43
N GLU A 64 -4.94 4.30 1.21
CA GLU A 64 -5.56 3.52 2.27
C GLU A 64 -4.55 2.60 2.96
N PRO A 65 -4.41 2.66 4.30
CA PRO A 65 -3.52 1.78 5.04
C PRO A 65 -4.16 0.40 5.26
N VAL A 66 -3.32 -0.64 5.31
CA VAL A 66 -3.75 -2.01 5.65
C VAL A 66 -3.89 -2.23 7.15
N GLY A 67 -3.32 -1.34 7.97
CA GLY A 67 -3.45 -1.36 9.43
C GLY A 67 -3.06 -0.03 10.06
N LEU A 68 -3.71 0.32 11.16
CA LEU A 68 -3.51 1.59 11.85
C LEU A 68 -3.78 1.50 13.35
N VAL A 69 -3.20 2.42 14.11
CA VAL A 69 -3.53 2.60 15.53
C VAL A 69 -4.87 3.33 15.66
N LYS A 70 -5.85 2.68 16.29
CA LYS A 70 -7.21 3.23 16.44
C LYS A 70 -7.42 4.18 17.63
N PRO A 71 -6.74 4.02 18.79
CA PRO A 71 -7.00 4.86 19.95
C PRO A 71 -6.75 6.36 19.67
N LEU A 72 -7.55 7.21 20.34
CA LEU A 72 -7.40 8.67 20.32
C LEU A 72 -7.48 9.27 18.90
N MET A 73 -8.32 8.69 18.04
CA MET A 73 -8.52 9.16 16.67
C MET A 73 -9.19 10.55 16.65
N PRO A 74 -8.62 11.55 15.95
CA PRO A 74 -9.27 12.85 15.76
C PRO A 74 -10.56 12.74 14.94
N HIS A 75 -11.48 13.69 15.13
CA HIS A 75 -12.77 13.69 14.41
C HIS A 75 -12.63 13.69 12.88
N PHE A 76 -11.64 14.40 12.35
CA PHE A 76 -11.40 14.48 10.89
C PHE A 76 -10.94 13.14 10.29
N LEU A 77 -10.37 12.24 11.10
CA LEU A 77 -9.97 10.88 10.71
C LEU A 77 -10.95 9.81 11.20
N SER A 78 -12.13 10.19 11.69
CA SER A 78 -13.11 9.26 12.28
C SER A 78 -13.51 8.10 11.36
N LYS A 79 -13.44 8.28 10.03
CA LYS A 79 -13.66 7.20 9.05
C LYS A 79 -12.77 5.97 9.28
N TYR A 80 -11.55 6.17 9.78
CA TYR A 80 -10.58 5.10 10.05
C TYR A 80 -10.89 4.26 11.30
N THR A 81 -11.93 4.64 12.06
CA THR A 81 -12.40 3.83 13.19
C THR A 81 -13.22 2.62 12.74
N ALA A 82 -13.76 2.64 11.51
CA ALA A 82 -14.57 1.58 10.94
C ALA A 82 -13.87 0.20 10.95
N ASP A 83 -14.66 -0.87 11.01
CA ASP A 83 -14.17 -2.25 11.15
C ASP A 83 -13.34 -2.72 9.96
N GLN A 84 -13.52 -2.10 8.78
CA GLN A 84 -12.72 -2.39 7.59
C GLN A 84 -11.22 -2.12 7.79
N TYR A 85 -10.86 -1.23 8.73
CA TYR A 85 -9.47 -0.92 9.04
C TYR A 85 -8.97 -1.79 10.19
N GLN A 86 -7.90 -2.55 9.95
CA GLN A 86 -7.32 -3.41 10.96
C GLN A 86 -6.62 -2.58 12.04
N SER A 87 -6.98 -2.84 13.30
CA SER A 87 -6.26 -2.27 14.45
C SER A 87 -4.92 -3.00 14.63
N VAL A 88 -3.84 -2.23 14.78
CA VAL A 88 -2.49 -2.75 15.10
C VAL A 88 -2.04 -2.37 16.51
N GLY A 89 -3.00 -2.20 17.43
CA GLY A 89 -2.73 -1.85 18.83
C GLY A 89 -2.77 -0.35 19.10
N THR A 90 -1.90 0.12 19.98
CA THR A 90 -1.84 1.53 20.40
C THR A 90 -0.53 2.18 19.97
N LEU A 91 -0.43 3.50 20.09
CA LEU A 91 0.82 4.20 19.76
C LEU A 91 1.95 3.85 20.74
N GLN A 92 1.63 3.67 22.01
CA GLN A 92 2.58 3.29 23.06
C GLN A 92 2.95 1.80 23.00
N GLU A 93 1.97 0.97 22.65
CA GLU A 93 2.10 -0.49 22.59
C GLU A 93 1.57 -1.01 21.25
N PRO A 94 2.38 -0.93 20.18
CA PRO A 94 2.03 -1.55 18.90
C PRO A 94 1.95 -3.07 19.02
N ASN A 95 0.96 -3.67 18.37
CA ASN A 95 0.83 -5.12 18.27
C ASN A 95 1.64 -5.62 17.07
N PHE A 96 2.91 -5.99 17.31
CA PHE A 96 3.80 -6.49 16.26
C PHE A 96 3.34 -7.79 15.60
N GLU A 97 2.60 -8.65 16.30
CA GLU A 97 2.03 -9.87 15.71
C GLU A 97 0.95 -9.49 14.67
N ALA A 98 0.05 -8.57 15.01
CA ALA A 98 -0.96 -8.08 14.08
C ALA A 98 -0.32 -7.38 12.87
N ILE A 99 0.71 -6.55 13.10
CA ILE A 99 1.48 -5.90 12.03
C ILE A 99 2.12 -6.95 11.12
N PHE A 100 2.78 -7.96 11.69
CA PHE A 100 3.43 -9.02 10.93
C PHE A 100 2.43 -9.81 10.06
N MET A 101 1.26 -10.15 10.62
CA MET A 101 0.20 -10.86 9.91
C MET A 101 -0.38 -10.07 8.74
N LEU A 102 -0.34 -8.74 8.80
CA LEU A 102 -0.74 -7.87 7.69
C LEU A 102 0.28 -7.85 6.55
N LYS A 103 1.50 -8.39 6.72
CA LYS A 103 2.56 -8.38 5.70
C LYS A 103 2.72 -6.99 5.02
N PRO A 104 2.98 -5.93 5.79
CA PRO A 104 3.22 -4.62 5.23
C PRO A 104 4.55 -4.59 4.48
N ASP A 105 4.65 -3.72 3.48
CA ASP A 105 5.90 -3.38 2.79
C ASP A 105 6.47 -2.02 3.24
N LEU A 106 5.69 -1.24 4.00
CA LEU A 106 6.14 -0.03 4.67
C LEU A 106 5.40 0.16 6.00
N ILE A 107 6.14 0.57 7.03
CA ILE A 107 5.57 1.04 8.30
C ILE A 107 5.90 2.52 8.44
N MET A 108 4.87 3.36 8.50
CA MET A 108 5.01 4.80 8.69
C MET A 108 4.74 5.18 10.14
N LEU A 109 5.65 5.94 10.73
CA LEU A 109 5.50 6.51 12.06
C LEU A 109 6.02 7.94 12.11
N ARG A 110 5.55 8.71 13.08
CA ARG A 110 6.08 10.04 13.36
C ARG A 110 7.14 9.93 14.46
N VAL A 111 8.34 10.43 14.19
CA VAL A 111 9.40 10.58 15.18
C VAL A 111 9.25 11.96 15.82
N ALA A 112 9.31 12.02 17.15
CA ALA A 112 9.25 13.26 17.92
C ALA A 112 10.56 14.05 17.83
#